data_AF-A0A0G1JUB1-F1
#
_entry.id   AF-A0A0G1JUB1-F1
#
_cell.length_a   1.000
_cell.length_b   1.000
_cell.length_c   1.000
_cell.angle_alpha   90.00
_cell.angle_beta   90.00
_cell.angle_gamma   90.00
#
_symmetry.space_group_name_H-M   'P 1'
#
loop_
_entity.id
_entity.type
_entity.pdbx_description
1 polymer ?
#
loop_
_entity_poly.entity_id
_entity_poly.type
_entity_poly.pdbx_seq_one_letter_code
_entity_poly.pdbx_strand_id
1 'polypeptide(L)'
;MNPVRNLNGQINNMELQKLKISNGVKKQENNFAYIDGANLHKGIKSLGWQLDYRVFRRWLEQKYNIEEVYLFIGLVPKHKDLYTFLQKCGYILVYKEVTYDGDGKVKGNCDADLVLNVMRDFYERNLKEAVLVTSDGDYSSLVTFLKEKGVFRALLSPSNSCSFLLRKLNIPIVYLNVLQGKLATRVQKEKAPGADESAQGSLS
;
A
#
# COMPACT_ATOMS: atom_id res chain seq x y z
N MET A 1 9.55 -28.95 -16.08
CA MET A 1 10.31 -29.69 -17.11
C MET A 1 11.44 -30.41 -16.40
N ASN A 2 11.58 -31.73 -16.58
CA ASN A 2 12.71 -32.49 -16.03
C ASN A 2 14.00 -32.11 -16.78
N PRO A 3 15.14 -31.96 -16.10
CA PRO A 3 16.41 -31.59 -16.74
C PRO A 3 16.89 -32.73 -17.66
N VAL A 4 17.40 -32.35 -18.83
CA VAL A 4 17.93 -33.30 -19.82
C VAL A 4 19.34 -33.69 -19.39
N ARG A 5 19.48 -34.89 -18.81
CA ARG A 5 20.78 -35.44 -18.42
C ARG A 5 21.59 -35.81 -19.66
N ASN A 6 22.90 -35.56 -19.65
CA ASN A 6 23.78 -36.13 -20.66
C ASN A 6 23.85 -37.66 -20.51
N LEU A 7 24.39 -38.37 -21.52
CA LEU A 7 24.49 -39.83 -21.56
C LEU A 7 25.22 -40.46 -20.36
N ASN A 8 25.91 -39.67 -19.54
CA ASN A 8 26.63 -40.10 -18.33
C ASN A 8 25.98 -39.64 -17.01
N GLY A 9 24.75 -39.10 -17.05
CA GLY A 9 24.01 -38.72 -15.84
C GLY A 9 24.54 -37.50 -15.08
N GLN A 10 25.54 -36.79 -15.61
CA GLN A 10 26.11 -35.59 -15.00
C GLN A 10 25.40 -34.33 -15.51
N ILE A 11 25.00 -33.46 -14.58
CA ILE A 11 24.44 -32.14 -14.93
C ILE A 11 25.57 -31.31 -15.55
N ASN A 12 25.33 -30.75 -16.72
CA ASN A 12 26.36 -29.98 -17.42
C ASN A 12 26.67 -28.67 -16.66
N ASN A 13 27.91 -28.17 -16.79
CA ASN A 13 28.37 -26.96 -16.08
C ASN A 13 27.54 -25.70 -16.40
N MET A 14 26.93 -25.65 -17.59
CA MET A 14 26.07 -24.55 -18.02
C MET A 14 24.72 -24.54 -17.27
N GLU A 15 24.18 -25.72 -16.97
CA GLU A 15 22.93 -25.94 -16.24
C GLU A 15 23.14 -25.79 -14.72
N LEU A 16 24.30 -26.20 -14.21
CA LEU A 16 24.79 -25.83 -12.87
C LEU A 16 24.95 -24.32 -12.72
N GLN A 17 25.42 -23.61 -13.75
CA GLN A 17 25.48 -22.14 -13.77
C GLN A 17 24.07 -21.53 -13.76
N LYS A 18 23.13 -22.05 -14.57
CA LYS A 18 21.72 -21.60 -14.58
C LYS A 18 21.02 -21.81 -13.22
N LEU A 19 21.26 -22.94 -12.56
CA LEU A 19 20.74 -23.22 -11.20
C LEU A 19 21.36 -22.30 -10.14
N LYS A 20 22.66 -22.00 -10.23
CA LYS A 20 23.33 -21.06 -9.33
C LYS A 20 22.84 -19.63 -9.53
N ILE A 21 22.56 -19.23 -10.78
CA ILE A 21 21.99 -17.92 -11.13
C ILE A 21 20.53 -17.82 -10.65
N SER A 22 19.72 -18.89 -10.78
CA SER A 22 18.32 -18.88 -10.30
C SER A 22 18.19 -18.85 -8.78
N ASN A 23 19.18 -19.37 -8.05
CA ASN A 23 19.15 -19.40 -6.58
C ASN A 23 19.50 -18.05 -5.92
N GLY A 24 19.98 -17.06 -6.68
CA GLY A 24 20.33 -15.72 -6.18
C GLY A 24 19.34 -14.61 -6.57
N VAL A 25 18.50 -14.83 -7.59
CA VAL A 25 17.47 -13.87 -7.99
C VAL A 25 16.20 -14.19 -7.22
N LYS A 26 15.84 -13.35 -6.24
CA LYS A 26 14.51 -13.41 -5.61
C LYS A 26 13.47 -13.40 -6.73
N LYS A 27 12.69 -14.48 -6.84
CA LYS A 27 11.59 -14.55 -7.79
C LYS A 27 10.65 -13.40 -7.47
N GLN A 28 10.40 -12.53 -8.45
CA GLN A 28 9.46 -11.44 -8.31
C GLN A 28 8.06 -12.06 -8.17
N GLU A 29 7.43 -11.82 -7.02
CA GLU A 29 6.12 -12.33 -6.72
C GLU A 29 5.02 -11.50 -7.39
N ASN A 30 5.31 -10.26 -7.83
CA ASN A 30 4.33 -9.38 -8.49
C ASN A 30 3.05 -9.21 -7.66
N ASN A 31 3.24 -9.07 -6.35
CA ASN A 31 2.19 -8.80 -5.39
C ASN A 31 2.09 -7.28 -5.22
N PHE A 32 0.98 -6.68 -5.66
CA PHE A 32 0.85 -5.22 -5.70
C PHE A 32 -0.31 -4.72 -4.84
N ALA A 33 -0.14 -3.53 -4.28
CA ALA A 33 -1.21 -2.82 -3.60
C ALA A 33 -1.60 -1.55 -4.35
N TYR A 34 -2.90 -1.30 -4.43
CA TYR A 34 -3.49 -0.16 -5.13
C TYR A 34 -4.32 0.64 -4.15
N ILE A 35 -3.92 1.89 -3.91
CA ILE A 35 -4.49 2.74 -2.87
C ILE A 35 -5.20 3.92 -3.50
N ASP A 36 -6.51 4.00 -3.28
CA ASP A 36 -7.25 5.24 -3.47
C ASP A 36 -6.86 6.22 -2.35
N GLY A 37 -5.98 7.16 -2.68
CA GLY A 37 -5.44 8.11 -1.70
C GLY A 37 -6.50 9.06 -1.15
N ALA A 38 -7.51 9.42 -1.95
CA ALA A 38 -8.58 10.31 -1.50
C ALA A 38 -9.51 9.59 -0.53
N ASN A 39 -9.91 8.35 -0.84
CA ASN A 39 -10.74 7.53 0.03
C ASN A 39 -10.00 7.19 1.34
N LEU A 40 -8.73 6.78 1.26
CA LEU A 40 -7.90 6.52 2.42
C LEU A 40 -7.77 7.76 3.33
N HIS A 41 -7.42 8.91 2.77
CA HIS A 41 -7.24 10.13 3.55
C HIS A 41 -8.54 10.56 4.24
N LYS A 42 -9.67 10.60 3.49
CA LYS A 42 -10.98 10.99 4.04
C LYS A 42 -11.42 10.02 5.15
N GLY A 43 -11.27 8.72 4.92
CA GLY A 43 -11.68 7.68 5.86
C GLY A 43 -10.86 7.65 7.15
N ILE A 44 -9.55 7.89 7.09
CA ILE A 44 -8.71 8.00 8.29
C ILE A 44 -8.97 9.31 9.02
N LYS A 45 -9.10 10.43 8.28
CA LYS A 45 -9.36 11.75 8.86
C LYS A 45 -10.68 11.79 9.64
N SER A 46 -11.74 11.14 9.15
CA SER A 46 -13.02 11.08 9.87
C SER A 46 -12.95 10.32 11.19
N LEU A 47 -11.95 9.46 11.37
CA LEU A 47 -11.70 8.72 12.61
C LEU A 47 -10.78 9.46 13.58
N GLY A 48 -10.31 10.66 13.24
CA GLY A 48 -9.55 11.53 14.15
C GLY A 48 -8.11 11.08 14.41
N TRP A 49 -7.51 10.25 13.55
CA TRP A 49 -6.11 9.87 13.65
C TRP A 49 -5.34 10.09 12.35
N GLN A 50 -4.02 9.94 12.40
CA GLN A 50 -3.14 10.12 11.25
C GLN A 50 -2.37 8.84 10.96
N LEU A 51 -2.41 8.42 9.70
CA LEU A 51 -1.69 7.24 9.23
C LEU A 51 -0.20 7.53 9.08
N ASP A 52 0.64 6.70 9.70
CA ASP A 52 2.07 6.69 9.41
C ASP A 52 2.32 5.88 8.13
N TYR A 53 2.54 6.58 7.02
CA TYR A 53 2.78 5.96 5.70
C TYR A 53 4.06 5.10 5.66
N ARG A 54 5.09 5.38 6.46
CA ARG A 54 6.29 4.52 6.51
C ARG A 54 5.99 3.20 7.20
N VAL A 55 5.20 3.24 8.26
CA VAL A 55 4.76 2.03 8.96
C VAL A 55 3.78 1.26 8.09
N PHE A 56 2.84 1.95 7.44
CA PHE A 56 1.86 1.30 6.58
C PHE A 56 2.51 0.59 5.38
N ARG A 57 3.49 1.23 4.70
CA ARG A 57 4.23 0.58 3.61
C ARG A 57 4.97 -0.68 4.06
N ARG A 58 5.62 -0.66 5.22
CA ARG A 58 6.28 -1.84 5.79
C ARG A 58 5.30 -2.92 6.20
N TRP A 59 4.15 -2.52 6.75
CA TRP A 59 3.10 -3.46 7.14
C TRP A 59 2.52 -4.19 5.93
N LEU A 60 2.28 -3.51 4.80
CA LEU A 60 1.83 -4.14 3.55
C LEU A 60 2.83 -5.19 3.06
N GLU A 61 4.12 -4.86 3.07
CA GLU A 61 5.20 -5.78 2.70
C GLU A 61 5.23 -7.00 3.61
N GLN A 62 5.21 -6.80 4.93
CA GLN A 62 5.31 -7.90 5.88
C GLN A 62 4.06 -8.79 5.89
N LYS A 63 2.86 -8.19 5.72
CA LYS A 63 1.59 -8.91 5.85
C LYS A 63 1.19 -9.65 4.58
N TYR A 64 1.47 -9.07 3.41
CA TYR A 64 1.00 -9.56 2.12
C TYR A 64 2.13 -9.73 1.09
N ASN A 65 3.39 -9.57 1.50
CA ASN A 65 4.55 -9.62 0.60
C ASN A 65 4.43 -8.64 -0.57
N ILE A 66 3.85 -7.45 -0.32
CA ILE A 66 3.67 -6.44 -1.37
C ILE A 66 5.02 -5.87 -1.79
N GLU A 67 5.31 -5.98 -3.09
CA GLU A 67 6.52 -5.47 -3.70
C GLU A 67 6.35 -3.99 -4.08
N GLU A 68 5.28 -3.68 -4.79
CA GLU A 68 4.96 -2.34 -5.27
C GLU A 68 3.64 -1.84 -4.69
N VAL A 69 3.64 -0.59 -4.24
CA VAL A 69 2.45 0.07 -3.69
C VAL A 69 2.16 1.33 -4.50
N TYR A 70 1.10 1.26 -5.30
CA TYR A 70 0.58 2.39 -6.05
C TYR A 70 -0.33 3.23 -5.16
N LEU A 71 -0.06 4.53 -5.10
CA LEU A 71 -0.90 5.50 -4.42
C LEU A 71 -1.41 6.51 -5.44
N PHE A 72 -2.73 6.45 -5.68
CA PHE A 72 -3.43 7.31 -6.62
C PHE A 72 -3.84 8.59 -5.90
N ILE A 73 -3.36 9.73 -6.40
CA ILE A 73 -3.48 11.01 -5.70
C ILE A 73 -3.63 12.17 -6.68
N GLY A 74 -4.47 13.15 -6.31
CA GLY A 74 -4.54 14.42 -7.03
C GLY A 74 -3.26 15.23 -6.86
N LEU A 75 -2.73 15.74 -7.98
CA LEU A 75 -1.55 16.59 -8.01
C LEU A 75 -1.93 18.04 -7.67
N VAL A 76 -1.49 18.51 -6.50
CA VAL A 76 -1.64 19.89 -6.06
C VAL A 76 -0.23 20.44 -5.76
N PRO A 77 0.25 21.46 -6.49
CA PRO A 77 1.65 21.92 -6.39
C PRO A 77 2.12 22.22 -4.96
N LYS A 78 1.22 22.76 -4.11
CA LYS A 78 1.52 23.09 -2.71
C LYS A 78 1.86 21.89 -1.82
N HIS A 79 1.65 20.66 -2.29
CA HIS A 79 1.88 19.42 -1.54
C HIS A 79 3.16 18.68 -1.95
N LYS A 80 4.10 19.35 -2.62
CA LYS A 80 5.38 18.77 -3.09
C LYS A 80 6.16 18.02 -2.02
N ASP A 81 6.23 18.55 -0.80
CA ASP A 81 6.98 17.91 0.30
C ASP A 81 6.33 16.60 0.75
N LEU A 82 5.00 16.55 0.77
CA LEU A 82 4.24 15.33 1.03
C LEU A 82 4.52 14.27 -0.04
N TYR A 83 4.50 14.65 -1.33
CA TYR A 83 4.80 13.72 -2.42
C TYR A 83 6.22 13.17 -2.32
N THR A 84 7.19 14.04 -2.06
CA THR A 84 8.59 13.64 -1.84
C THR A 84 8.72 12.68 -0.67
N PHE A 85 8.02 12.95 0.44
CA PHE A 85 7.99 12.06 1.59
C PHE A 85 7.40 10.69 1.25
N LEU A 86 6.26 10.63 0.56
CA LEU A 86 5.60 9.37 0.16
C LEU A 86 6.50 8.56 -0.78
N GLN A 87 7.14 9.20 -1.76
CA GLN A 87 8.10 8.52 -2.63
C GLN A 87 9.29 7.95 -1.85
N LYS A 88 9.84 8.72 -0.89
CA LYS A 88 10.89 8.22 0.03
C LYS A 88 10.43 7.07 0.91
N CYS A 89 9.13 6.93 1.17
CA CYS A 89 8.58 5.78 1.88
C CYS A 89 8.49 4.53 0.98
N GLY A 90 8.63 4.65 -0.34
CA GLY A 90 8.54 3.55 -1.29
C GLY A 90 7.18 3.41 -1.99
N TYR A 91 6.39 4.49 -2.04
CA TYR A 91 5.15 4.53 -2.83
C TYR A 91 5.42 4.96 -4.27
N ILE A 92 4.76 4.29 -5.22
CA ILE A 92 4.68 4.72 -6.61
C ILE A 92 3.47 5.65 -6.71
N LEU A 93 3.71 6.94 -6.89
CA LEU A 93 2.64 7.93 -6.99
C LEU A 93 2.09 7.97 -8.41
N VAL A 94 0.79 7.70 -8.55
CA VAL A 94 0.05 7.89 -9.80
C VAL A 94 -0.77 9.16 -9.66
N TYR A 95 -0.33 10.20 -10.38
CA TYR A 95 -0.90 11.52 -10.27
C TYR A 95 -2.09 11.69 -11.22
N LYS A 96 -3.14 12.33 -10.72
CA LYS A 96 -4.19 12.92 -11.56
C LYS A 96 -4.12 14.43 -11.50
N GLU A 97 -4.19 15.09 -12.65
CA GLU A 97 -4.40 16.52 -12.70
C GLU A 97 -5.69 16.87 -11.97
N VAL A 98 -5.62 17.86 -11.08
CA VAL A 98 -6.80 18.32 -10.37
C VAL A 98 -7.43 19.49 -11.12
N THR A 99 -8.75 19.45 -11.19
CA THR A 99 -9.58 20.59 -11.57
C THR A 99 -10.10 21.26 -10.31
N TYR A 100 -10.58 22.49 -10.42
CA TYR A 100 -11.28 23.18 -9.35
C TYR A 100 -12.74 23.33 -9.76
N ASP A 101 -13.67 23.12 -8.84
CA ASP A 101 -15.05 23.54 -9.09
C ASP A 101 -15.22 25.05 -8.92
N GLY A 102 -16.44 25.53 -9.20
CA GLY A 102 -16.79 26.95 -9.06
C GLY A 102 -16.59 27.52 -7.65
N ASP A 103 -16.50 26.66 -6.63
CA ASP A 103 -16.27 27.02 -5.22
C ASP A 103 -14.79 26.91 -4.82
N GLY A 104 -13.88 26.64 -5.76
CA GLY A 104 -12.46 26.51 -5.52
C GLY A 104 -12.05 25.21 -4.82
N LYS A 105 -12.93 24.21 -4.77
CA LYS A 105 -12.62 22.89 -4.21
C LYS A 105 -11.94 22.03 -5.27
N VAL A 106 -10.86 21.37 -4.85
CA VAL A 106 -10.08 20.45 -5.68
C VAL A 106 -10.93 19.23 -6.05
N LYS A 107 -11.10 18.99 -7.35
CA LYS A 107 -11.70 17.80 -7.98
C LYS A 107 -10.63 17.04 -8.75
N GLY A 108 -10.30 15.85 -8.28
CA GLY A 108 -9.42 14.91 -8.98
C GLY A 108 -9.84 13.50 -8.61
N ASN A 109 -10.67 12.89 -9.45
CA ASN A 109 -11.03 11.48 -9.28
C ASN A 109 -9.97 10.61 -9.98
N CYS A 110 -9.40 9.66 -9.25
CA CYS A 110 -8.41 8.72 -9.77
C CYS A 110 -8.98 7.32 -10.03
N ASP A 111 -10.29 7.10 -9.89
CA ASP A 111 -10.90 5.77 -9.96
C ASP A 111 -10.60 5.07 -11.29
N ALA A 112 -10.78 5.77 -12.41
CA ALA A 112 -10.51 5.22 -13.74
C ALA A 112 -9.02 4.89 -13.93
N ASP A 113 -8.12 5.75 -13.45
CA ASP A 113 -6.67 5.54 -13.54
C ASP A 113 -6.23 4.36 -12.65
N LEU A 114 -6.85 4.19 -11.48
CA LEU A 114 -6.63 3.03 -10.60
C LEU A 114 -7.05 1.74 -11.30
N VAL A 115 -8.28 1.69 -11.81
CA VAL A 115 -8.78 0.52 -12.54
C VAL A 115 -7.86 0.21 -13.72
N LEU A 116 -7.51 1.20 -14.55
CA LEU A 116 -6.64 1.00 -15.71
C LEU A 116 -5.27 0.46 -15.32
N ASN A 117 -4.65 1.00 -14.27
CA ASN A 117 -3.33 0.54 -13.84
C ASN A 117 -3.37 -0.91 -13.34
N VAL A 118 -4.40 -1.28 -12.57
CA VAL A 118 -4.60 -2.67 -12.12
C VAL A 118 -4.76 -3.62 -13.31
N MET A 119 -5.55 -3.22 -14.31
CA MET A 119 -5.74 -4.04 -15.53
C MET A 119 -4.44 -4.17 -16.32
N ARG A 120 -3.65 -3.09 -16.42
CA ARG A 120 -2.34 -3.10 -17.07
C ARG A 120 -1.39 -4.05 -16.35
N ASP A 121 -1.26 -3.94 -15.03
CA ASP A 121 -0.41 -4.85 -14.24
C ASP A 121 -0.87 -6.31 -14.36
N PHE A 122 -2.19 -6.55 -14.42
CA PHE A 122 -2.75 -7.87 -14.65
C PHE A 122 -2.32 -8.47 -16.00
N TYR A 123 -2.50 -7.75 -17.11
CA TYR A 123 -2.23 -8.27 -18.45
C TYR A 123 -0.75 -8.23 -18.85
N GLU A 124 -0.02 -7.18 -18.46
CA GLU A 124 1.34 -6.92 -18.94
C GLU A 124 2.42 -7.42 -17.99
N ARG A 125 2.09 -7.56 -16.69
CA ARG A 125 3.08 -7.89 -15.65
C ARG A 125 2.79 -9.16 -14.89
N ASN A 126 1.76 -9.92 -15.28
CA ASN A 126 1.39 -11.17 -14.63
C ASN A 126 1.20 -10.99 -13.12
N LEU A 127 0.30 -10.07 -12.75
CA LEU A 127 -0.13 -9.80 -11.38
C LEU A 127 -0.52 -11.11 -10.67
N LYS A 128 0.12 -11.43 -9.55
CA LYS A 128 -0.21 -12.66 -8.79
C LYS A 128 -1.20 -12.40 -7.67
N GLU A 129 -0.97 -11.36 -6.88
CA GLU A 129 -1.86 -10.97 -5.80
C GLU A 129 -2.08 -9.45 -5.79
N ALA A 130 -3.33 -9.04 -5.60
CA ALA A 130 -3.77 -7.66 -5.54
C ALA A 130 -4.40 -7.33 -4.19
N VAL A 131 -3.87 -6.30 -3.53
CA VAL A 131 -4.51 -5.68 -2.36
C VAL A 131 -5.08 -4.33 -2.76
N LEU A 132 -6.37 -4.12 -2.55
CA LEU A 132 -7.02 -2.82 -2.81
C LEU A 132 -7.26 -2.10 -1.48
N VAL A 133 -6.93 -0.81 -1.41
CA VAL A 133 -7.15 0.01 -0.22
C VAL A 133 -8.18 1.08 -0.53
N THR A 134 -9.43 0.79 -0.17
CA THR A 134 -10.59 1.65 -0.41
C THR A 134 -11.82 1.15 0.36
N SER A 135 -12.76 2.05 0.62
CA SER A 135 -14.14 1.76 1.05
C SER A 135 -15.16 1.95 -0.09
N ASP A 136 -14.74 2.40 -1.27
CA ASP A 136 -15.64 2.85 -2.33
C ASP A 136 -16.29 1.71 -3.11
N GLY A 137 -17.62 1.76 -3.23
CA GLY A 137 -18.42 0.73 -3.90
C GLY A 137 -18.17 0.63 -5.40
N ASP A 138 -17.67 1.71 -6.01
CA ASP A 138 -17.43 1.78 -7.46
C ASP A 138 -16.34 0.78 -7.90
N TYR A 139 -15.47 0.35 -6.98
CA TYR A 139 -14.48 -0.70 -7.22
C TYR A 139 -15.04 -2.14 -7.15
N SER A 140 -16.33 -2.33 -6.85
CA SER A 140 -16.93 -3.68 -6.71
C SER A 140 -16.77 -4.54 -7.97
N SER A 141 -16.89 -3.95 -9.16
CA SER A 141 -16.67 -4.65 -10.44
C SER A 141 -15.22 -5.10 -10.60
N LEU A 142 -14.25 -4.23 -10.26
CA LEU A 142 -12.83 -4.58 -10.30
C LEU A 142 -12.49 -5.71 -9.32
N VAL A 143 -12.98 -5.62 -8.08
CA VAL A 143 -12.77 -6.66 -7.06
C VAL A 143 -13.36 -7.99 -7.51
N THR A 144 -14.56 -7.98 -8.10
CA THR A 144 -15.20 -9.17 -8.64
C THR A 144 -14.35 -9.81 -9.73
N PHE A 145 -13.88 -9.02 -10.70
CA PHE A 145 -12.97 -9.50 -11.74
C PHE A 145 -11.70 -10.14 -11.17
N LEU A 146 -11.00 -9.46 -10.26
CA LEU A 146 -9.76 -9.97 -9.66
C LEU A 146 -9.99 -11.26 -8.85
N LYS A 147 -11.14 -11.36 -8.18
CA LYS A 147 -11.56 -12.57 -7.46
C LYS A 147 -11.79 -13.73 -8.42
N GLU A 148 -12.51 -13.51 -9.51
CA GLU A 148 -12.76 -14.52 -10.56
C GLU A 148 -11.46 -14.99 -11.22
N LYS A 149 -10.47 -14.11 -11.37
CA LYS A 149 -9.14 -14.46 -11.89
C LYS A 149 -8.22 -15.11 -10.84
N GLY A 150 -8.66 -15.22 -9.59
CA GLY A 150 -7.87 -15.84 -8.52
C GLY A 150 -6.66 -15.00 -8.05
N VAL A 151 -6.62 -13.71 -8.38
CA VAL A 151 -5.51 -12.80 -8.05
C VAL A 151 -5.89 -11.80 -6.94
N PHE A 152 -7.14 -11.78 -6.48
CA PHE A 152 -7.55 -10.90 -5.39
C PHE A 152 -7.10 -11.41 -4.02
N ARG A 153 -6.35 -10.60 -3.28
CA ARG A 153 -5.83 -10.97 -1.96
C ARG A 153 -6.67 -10.44 -0.81
N ALA A 154 -6.90 -9.13 -0.76
CA ALA A 154 -7.65 -8.49 0.32
C ALA A 154 -8.12 -7.08 -0.05
N LEU A 155 -9.22 -6.66 0.56
CA LEU A 155 -9.65 -5.27 0.62
C LEU A 155 -9.25 -4.68 1.98
N LEU A 156 -8.53 -3.57 1.98
CA LEU A 156 -8.25 -2.80 3.18
C LEU A 156 -9.14 -1.55 3.20
N SER A 157 -10.15 -1.57 4.06
CA SER A 157 -11.07 -0.45 4.22
C SER A 157 -10.57 0.49 5.33
N PRO A 158 -10.44 1.81 5.09
CA PRO A 158 -10.05 2.77 6.12
C PRO A 158 -10.88 2.68 7.41
N SER A 159 -12.20 2.50 7.28
CA SER A 159 -13.14 2.40 8.40
C SER A 159 -14.21 1.33 8.14
N ASN A 160 -15.10 1.10 9.12
CA ASN A 160 -16.28 0.25 8.99
C ASN A 160 -17.35 0.81 8.02
N SER A 161 -17.16 2.03 7.49
CA SER A 161 -18.02 2.65 6.47
C SER A 161 -17.81 2.09 5.05
N CYS A 162 -17.15 0.93 4.91
CA CYS A 162 -16.97 0.22 3.64
C CYS A 162 -18.30 0.03 2.91
N SER A 163 -18.38 0.32 1.61
CA SER A 163 -19.62 0.18 0.84
C SER A 163 -20.25 -1.21 0.92
N PHE A 164 -21.58 -1.28 1.02
CA PHE A 164 -22.32 -2.54 0.98
C PHE A 164 -22.02 -3.36 -0.28
N LEU A 165 -21.78 -2.69 -1.42
CA LEU A 165 -21.43 -3.36 -2.68
C LEU A 165 -20.14 -4.18 -2.58
N LEU A 166 -19.18 -3.75 -1.77
CA LEU A 166 -17.96 -4.49 -1.49
C LEU A 166 -18.19 -5.57 -0.41
N ARG A 167 -18.91 -5.22 0.67
CA ARG A 167 -19.16 -6.15 1.78
C ARG A 167 -19.93 -7.41 1.35
N LYS A 168 -20.85 -7.29 0.40
CA LYS A 168 -21.65 -8.43 -0.09
C LYS A 168 -20.87 -9.41 -0.98
N LEU A 169 -19.64 -9.09 -1.40
CA LEU A 169 -18.85 -9.94 -2.32
C LEU A 169 -18.24 -11.18 -1.65
N ASN A 170 -18.39 -11.34 -0.32
CA ASN A 170 -17.77 -12.43 0.46
C ASN A 170 -16.27 -12.55 0.14
N ILE A 171 -15.54 -11.50 0.50
CA ILE A 171 -14.09 -11.32 0.27
C ILE A 171 -13.36 -11.05 1.59
N PRO A 172 -12.04 -11.29 1.67
CA PRO A 172 -11.26 -10.85 2.81
C PRO A 172 -11.26 -9.31 2.92
N ILE A 173 -11.89 -8.77 3.97
CA ILE A 173 -11.89 -7.34 4.29
C ILE A 173 -11.15 -7.13 5.62
N VAL A 174 -10.19 -6.22 5.63
CA VAL A 174 -9.52 -5.76 6.85
C VAL A 174 -9.81 -4.28 7.04
N TYR A 175 -10.23 -3.92 8.24
CA TYR A 175 -10.50 -2.53 8.58
C TYR A 175 -9.26 -1.88 9.21
N LEU A 176 -8.77 -0.77 8.66
CA LEU A 176 -7.55 -0.12 9.15
C LEU A 176 -7.75 0.58 10.50
N ASN A 177 -8.98 0.98 10.84
CA ASN A 177 -9.28 1.58 12.13
C ASN A 177 -8.96 0.65 13.31
N VAL A 178 -9.15 -0.68 13.18
CA VAL A 178 -8.77 -1.63 14.24
C VAL A 178 -7.25 -1.80 14.36
N LEU A 179 -6.49 -1.31 13.39
CA LEU A 179 -5.04 -1.33 13.36
C LEU A 179 -4.42 0.02 13.77
N GLN A 180 -5.23 1.00 14.22
CA GLN A 180 -4.76 2.33 14.60
C GLN A 180 -3.57 2.28 15.57
N GLY A 181 -3.62 1.45 16.62
CA GLY A 181 -2.51 1.33 17.57
C GLY A 181 -1.17 0.87 16.97
N LYS A 182 -1.21 0.23 15.79
CA LYS A 182 -0.02 -0.20 15.04
C LYS A 182 0.38 0.79 13.95
N LEU A 183 -0.58 1.44 13.31
CA LEU A 183 -0.40 2.20 12.08
C LEU A 183 -0.43 3.72 12.28
N ALA A 184 -0.84 4.21 13.45
CA ALA A 184 -0.92 5.64 13.71
C ALA A 184 0.46 6.27 13.93
N THR A 185 0.61 7.52 13.49
CA THR A 185 1.77 8.35 13.86
C THR A 185 1.84 8.46 15.37
N ARG A 186 2.99 8.13 15.95
CA ARG A 186 3.24 8.36 17.37
C ARG A 186 3.51 9.83 17.58
N VAL A 187 2.60 10.54 18.26
CA VAL A 187 2.94 11.84 18.82
C VAL A 187 3.95 11.57 19.93
N GLN A 188 5.20 11.95 19.73
CA GLN A 188 6.12 12.06 20.86
C GLN A 188 5.55 13.19 21.73
N LYS A 189 5.03 12.86 22.91
CA LYS A 189 4.90 13.87 23.96
C LYS A 189 6.33 14.26 24.29
N GLU A 190 6.76 15.45 23.90
CA GLU A 190 7.96 16.05 24.48
C GLU A 190 7.78 16.00 26.00
N LYS A 191 8.67 15.27 26.68
CA LYS A 191 8.77 15.40 28.14
C LYS A 191 9.19 16.85 28.38
N ALA A 192 8.39 17.59 29.15
CA ALA A 192 8.81 18.89 29.67
C ALA A 192 10.20 18.72 30.32
N PRO A 193 11.16 19.66 30.11
CA PRO A 193 12.43 19.65 30.81
C PRO A 193 12.17 19.57 32.33
N GLY A 194 12.94 18.70 33.00
CA GLY A 194 12.67 18.24 34.36
C GLY A 194 12.39 19.34 35.37
N ALA A 195 11.32 19.17 36.14
CA ALA A 195 11.22 19.71 37.48
C ALA A 195 11.98 18.76 38.39
N ASP A 196 13.29 18.98 38.54
CA ASP A 196 14.07 18.50 39.68
C ASP A 196 15.38 19.27 39.73
N GLU A 197 15.41 20.30 40.57
CA GLU A 197 16.56 20.68 41.40
C GLU A 197 16.11 21.73 42.42
N SER A 198 15.60 21.27 43.55
CA SER A 198 15.66 22.04 44.80
C SER A 198 16.18 21.13 45.91
N ALA A 199 17.47 20.84 45.82
CA ALA A 199 18.25 20.34 46.94
C ALA A 199 19.54 21.16 47.02
N GLN A 200 19.50 22.29 47.72
CA GLN A 200 20.67 22.82 48.40
C GLN A 200 20.24 23.32 49.78
N GLY A 201 20.48 22.47 50.77
CA GLY A 201 20.66 22.89 52.14
C GLY A 201 22.06 23.49 52.32
N SER A 202 22.08 24.58 53.09
CA SER A 202 23.14 25.04 54.02
C SER A 202 24.56 25.24 53.50
N LEU A 203 25.10 26.45 53.73
CA LEU A 203 26.37 26.68 54.43
C LEU A 203 26.51 28.16 54.84
N SER A 204 26.73 28.35 56.14
CA SER A 204 27.33 29.51 56.88
C SER A 204 26.80 30.92 56.64
#